data_AF-A0A9X4S5L4-F1
#
_entry.id   AF-A0A9X4S5L4-F1
#
_cell.length_a   1.000
_cell.length_b   1.000
_cell.length_c   1.000
_cell.angle_alpha   90.00
_cell.angle_beta   90.00
_cell.angle_gamma   90.00
#
_symmetry.space_group_name_H-M   'P 1'
#
loop_
_entity.id
_entity.type
_entity.pdbx_description
1 polymer ?
#
loop_
_entity_poly.entity_id
_entity_poly.type
_entity_poly.pdbx_seq_one_letter_code
_entity_poly.pdbx_strand_id
1 'polypeptide(L)'
;NAPISVTATDAAGNVSDPTPATTPADPTLVAPTGNLTATPSAIGASDAMATLPTTLKDSEGADVPVTAVITNDSGSAVTNGNLAAGTYTVTYTAGGYEDVTQTLVVTDPADTTAPDAPTVGNVTG
;
A
#
# COMPACT_ATOMS: atom_id res chain seq x y z
N ASN A 1 -15.78 14.51 -13.42
CA ASN A 1 -15.71 15.31 -14.66
C ASN A 1 -17.02 16.04 -14.90
N ALA A 2 -17.02 17.37 -15.07
CA ALA A 2 -18.25 18.16 -15.20
C ALA A 2 -18.51 18.60 -16.65
N PRO A 3 -19.75 18.49 -17.16
CA PRO A 3 -20.10 19.02 -18.47
C PRO A 3 -20.14 20.55 -18.45
N ILE A 4 -19.57 21.16 -19.49
CA ILE A 4 -19.65 22.60 -19.77
C ILE A 4 -20.23 22.81 -21.18
N SER A 5 -20.93 23.93 -21.38
CA SER A 5 -21.51 24.30 -22.66
C SER A 5 -21.08 25.73 -22.99
N VAL A 6 -20.60 25.94 -24.22
CA VAL A 6 -20.14 27.25 -24.68
C VAL A 6 -20.97 27.67 -25.89
N THR A 7 -21.47 28.92 -25.86
CA THR A 7 -22.17 29.58 -26.96
C THR A 7 -21.49 30.90 -27.29
N ALA A 8 -21.39 31.26 -28.56
CA ALA A 8 -20.91 32.57 -29.00
C ALA A 8 -22.08 33.46 -29.43
N THR A 9 -22.00 34.77 -29.18
CA THR A 9 -22.97 35.77 -29.65
C THR A 9 -22.24 36.87 -30.40
N ASP A 10 -22.67 37.18 -31.62
CA ASP A 10 -22.10 38.28 -32.41
C ASP A 10 -22.74 39.66 -32.07
N ALA A 11 -22.22 40.73 -32.67
CA ALA A 11 -22.73 42.09 -32.44
C ALA A 11 -24.17 42.32 -32.97
N ALA A 12 -24.68 41.44 -33.83
CA ALA A 12 -26.04 41.46 -34.34
C ALA A 12 -27.00 40.60 -33.49
N GLY A 13 -26.49 39.86 -32.50
CA GLY A 13 -27.27 39.02 -31.59
C GLY A 13 -27.48 37.59 -32.08
N ASN A 14 -26.80 37.14 -33.14
CA ASN A 14 -26.88 35.74 -33.56
C ASN A 14 -26.10 34.86 -32.57
N VAL A 15 -26.71 33.76 -32.12
CA VAL A 15 -26.12 32.82 -31.16
C VAL A 15 -25.74 31.52 -31.90
N SER A 16 -24.55 31.00 -31.64
CA SER A 16 -24.13 29.69 -32.16
C SER A 16 -24.88 28.54 -31.48
N ASP A 17 -24.95 27.38 -32.13
CA ASP A 17 -25.29 26.15 -31.42
C ASP A 17 -24.31 25.90 -30.24
N PRO A 18 -24.80 25.36 -29.12
CA PRO A 18 -23.94 25.05 -27.98
C PRO A 18 -22.91 23.99 -28.36
N THR A 19 -21.64 24.24 -28.08
CA THR A 19 -20.58 23.23 -28.15
C THR A 19 -20.40 22.60 -26.78
N PRO A 20 -20.67 21.29 -26.60
CA PRO A 20 -20.38 20.59 -25.35
C PRO A 20 -18.88 20.37 -25.18
N ALA A 21 -18.38 20.54 -23.96
CA ALA A 21 -17.05 20.12 -23.55
C ALA A 21 -17.07 19.58 -22.12
N THR A 22 -15.98 18.95 -21.69
CA THR A 22 -15.79 18.49 -20.32
C THR A 22 -14.43 18.93 -19.82
N THR A 23 -14.26 19.09 -18.51
CA THR A 23 -12.93 19.22 -17.90
C THR A 23 -12.10 17.93 -18.11
N PRO A 24 -10.79 17.92 -17.85
CA PRO A 24 -10.07 16.68 -17.58
C PRO A 24 -10.54 16.06 -16.25
N ALA A 25 -10.42 14.74 -16.09
CA ALA A 25 -10.56 14.10 -14.79
C ALA A 25 -9.27 14.32 -13.97
N ASP A 26 -9.39 14.38 -12.64
CA ASP A 26 -8.21 14.42 -11.77
C ASP A 26 -7.48 13.07 -11.81
N PRO A 27 -6.14 13.05 -11.84
CA PRO A 27 -5.38 11.80 -11.85
C PRO A 27 -5.54 11.05 -10.53
N THR A 28 -5.52 9.71 -10.60
CA THR A 28 -5.64 8.83 -9.43
C THR A 28 -4.36 8.05 -9.20
N LEU A 29 -3.99 7.76 -7.95
CA LEU A 29 -2.89 6.85 -7.66
C LEU A 29 -3.20 5.43 -8.14
N VAL A 30 -2.20 4.78 -8.72
CA VAL A 30 -2.23 3.37 -9.08
C VAL A 30 -1.75 2.58 -7.89
N ALA A 31 -2.63 1.75 -7.32
CA ALA A 31 -2.28 0.85 -6.25
C ALA A 31 -1.17 -0.13 -6.70
N PRO A 32 -0.12 -0.34 -5.90
CA PRO A 32 0.90 -1.31 -6.26
C PRO A 32 0.31 -2.73 -6.34
N THR A 33 0.95 -3.61 -7.10
CA THR A 33 0.43 -4.96 -7.34
C THR A 33 1.18 -6.00 -6.53
N GLY A 34 0.47 -7.03 -6.06
CA GLY A 34 1.02 -8.09 -5.23
C GLY A 34 1.07 -7.75 -3.74
N ASN A 35 1.56 -8.70 -2.93
CA ASN A 35 1.72 -8.50 -1.50
C ASN A 35 3.17 -8.14 -1.20
N LEU A 36 3.38 -7.21 -0.27
CA LEU A 36 4.67 -7.06 0.38
C LEU A 36 4.90 -8.26 1.32
N THR A 37 6.17 -8.60 1.51
CA THR A 37 6.56 -9.65 2.44
C THR A 37 7.68 -9.16 3.35
N ALA A 38 7.68 -9.63 4.59
CA ALA A 38 8.79 -9.45 5.51
C ALA A 38 8.94 -10.71 6.38
N THR A 39 10.12 -10.87 6.94
CA THR A 39 10.47 -12.01 7.79
C THR A 39 11.18 -11.47 9.03
N PRO A 40 10.71 -11.80 10.25
CA PRO A 40 11.40 -11.43 11.48
C PRO A 40 12.69 -12.23 11.64
N SER A 41 13.56 -11.81 12.56
CA SER A 41 14.88 -12.45 12.73
C SER A 41 14.82 -13.90 13.25
N ALA A 42 13.74 -14.25 13.96
CA ALA A 42 13.47 -15.57 14.52
C ALA A 42 11.96 -15.83 14.61
N ILE A 43 11.59 -17.09 14.84
CA ILE A 43 10.20 -17.48 15.08
C ILE A 43 9.65 -16.72 16.30
N GLY A 44 8.50 -16.07 16.13
CA GLY A 44 7.84 -15.30 17.19
C GLY A 44 8.50 -13.95 17.51
N ALA A 45 9.56 -13.55 16.78
CA ALA A 45 10.13 -12.22 16.94
C ALA A 45 9.22 -11.14 16.32
N SER A 46 9.38 -9.89 16.78
CA SER A 46 8.57 -8.74 16.36
C SER A 46 9.44 -7.62 15.81
N ASP A 47 10.48 -7.97 15.06
CA ASP A 47 11.48 -7.06 14.51
C ASP A 47 11.50 -7.04 12.97
N ALA A 48 10.47 -7.60 12.33
CA ALA A 48 10.40 -7.63 10.88
C ALA A 48 10.27 -6.21 10.29
N MET A 49 10.93 -5.99 9.18
CA MET A 49 10.91 -4.73 8.43
C MET A 49 10.54 -4.99 6.97
N ALA A 50 9.59 -4.22 6.45
CA ALA A 50 9.19 -4.26 5.05
C ALA A 50 9.83 -3.12 4.27
N THR A 51 10.23 -3.39 3.02
CA THR A 51 10.64 -2.34 2.08
C THR A 51 9.39 -1.69 1.51
N LEU A 52 9.18 -0.40 1.82
CA LEU A 52 8.03 0.36 1.35
C LEU A 52 8.46 1.30 0.20
N PRO A 53 7.71 1.36 -0.91
CA PRO A 53 7.95 2.34 -1.96
C PRO A 53 7.69 3.76 -1.43
N THR A 54 8.52 4.70 -1.87
CA THR A 54 8.37 6.14 -1.57
C THR A 54 7.68 6.89 -2.71
N THR A 55 7.48 6.23 -3.85
CA THR A 55 6.75 6.78 -5.00
C THR A 55 5.81 5.73 -5.57
N LEU A 56 4.64 6.16 -6.05
CA LEU A 56 3.71 5.35 -6.84
C LEU A 56 3.43 6.05 -8.17
N LYS A 57 2.91 5.29 -9.14
CA LYS A 57 2.44 5.85 -10.41
C LYS A 57 1.05 6.43 -10.23
N ASP A 58 0.73 7.52 -10.92
CA ASP A 58 -0.64 7.93 -11.14
C ASP A 58 -1.22 7.32 -12.43
N SER A 59 -2.51 7.58 -12.70
CA SER A 59 -3.22 7.12 -13.89
C SER A 59 -2.68 7.70 -15.20
N GLU A 60 -1.84 8.73 -15.13
CA GLU A 60 -1.17 9.38 -16.28
C GLU A 60 0.27 8.87 -16.48
N GLY A 61 0.78 8.05 -15.54
CA GLY A 61 2.10 7.44 -15.57
C GLY A 61 3.21 8.24 -14.87
N ALA A 62 2.88 9.36 -14.22
CA ALA A 62 3.83 10.17 -13.47
C ALA A 62 4.19 9.53 -12.12
N ASP A 63 5.40 9.78 -11.63
CA ASP A 63 5.82 9.36 -10.28
C ASP A 63 5.35 10.38 -9.24
N VAL A 64 4.56 9.90 -8.29
CA VAL A 64 3.99 10.70 -7.19
C VAL A 64 4.65 10.27 -5.87
N PRO A 65 5.24 11.20 -5.10
CA PRO A 65 5.77 10.88 -3.78
C PRO A 65 4.64 10.54 -2.81
N VAL A 66 4.80 9.45 -2.08
CA VAL A 66 3.79 8.94 -1.12
C VAL A 66 4.39 8.77 0.26
N THR A 67 3.55 8.89 1.29
CA THR A 67 3.84 8.41 2.64
C THR A 67 3.12 7.10 2.87
N ALA A 68 3.76 6.17 3.59
CA ALA A 68 3.20 4.85 3.87
C ALA A 68 2.96 4.67 5.37
N VAL A 69 1.77 4.21 5.74
CA VAL A 69 1.40 3.86 7.11
C VAL A 69 1.02 2.39 7.17
N ILE A 70 1.68 1.63 8.04
CA ILE A 70 1.33 0.23 8.29
C ILE A 70 0.31 0.18 9.41
N THR A 71 -0.78 -0.53 9.20
CA THR A 71 -1.83 -0.79 10.19
C THR A 71 -1.99 -2.27 10.41
N ASN A 72 -2.22 -2.67 11.66
CA ASN A 72 -2.60 -4.04 12.00
C ASN A 72 -4.09 -4.30 11.71
N ASP A 73 -4.54 -5.54 11.91
CA ASP A 73 -5.93 -5.97 11.74
C ASP A 73 -6.94 -5.18 12.58
N SER A 74 -6.53 -4.66 13.75
CA SER A 74 -7.34 -3.77 14.58
C SER A 74 -7.42 -2.32 14.07
N GLY A 75 -6.72 -1.98 12.99
CA GLY A 75 -6.67 -0.63 12.42
C GLY A 75 -5.70 0.32 13.12
N SER A 76 -4.89 -0.17 14.06
CA SER A 76 -3.88 0.65 14.74
C SER A 76 -2.62 0.74 13.91
N ALA A 77 -2.06 1.95 13.82
CA ALA A 77 -0.76 2.17 13.20
C ALA A 77 0.34 1.43 13.98
N VAL A 78 1.24 0.78 13.26
CA VAL A 78 2.40 0.07 13.79
C VAL A 78 3.68 0.55 13.11
N THR A 79 4.79 0.55 13.85
CA THR A 79 6.08 0.99 13.34
C THR A 79 6.71 -0.08 12.44
N ASN A 80 7.23 0.32 11.29
CA ASN A 80 8.03 -0.57 10.44
C ASN A 80 9.33 -0.95 11.18
N GLY A 81 9.65 -2.23 11.27
CA GLY A 81 10.71 -2.75 12.16
C GLY A 81 10.20 -3.23 13.53
N ASN A 82 8.90 -3.08 13.80
CA ASN A 82 8.24 -3.63 15.00
C ASN A 82 7.06 -4.54 14.59
N LEU A 83 7.28 -5.38 13.58
CA LEU A 83 6.25 -6.23 12.99
C LEU A 83 6.48 -7.69 13.40
N ALA A 84 5.44 -8.33 13.92
CA ALA A 84 5.41 -9.78 14.20
C ALA A 84 4.79 -10.52 13.00
N ALA A 85 4.88 -11.85 12.99
CA ALA A 85 4.17 -12.66 12.02
C ALA A 85 2.67 -12.35 12.02
N GLY A 86 2.10 -12.06 10.85
CA GLY A 86 0.75 -11.57 10.72
C GLY A 86 0.47 -10.91 9.36
N THR A 87 -0.78 -10.48 9.16
CA THR A 87 -1.20 -9.70 7.99
C THR A 87 -1.45 -8.26 8.40
N TYR A 88 -0.94 -7.33 7.59
CA TYR A 88 -1.02 -5.89 7.80
C TYR A 88 -1.53 -5.20 6.54
N THR A 89 -2.08 -3.99 6.72
CA THR A 89 -2.46 -3.11 5.62
C THR A 89 -1.54 -1.91 5.58
N VAL A 90 -0.89 -1.71 4.44
CA VAL A 90 -0.10 -0.51 4.15
C VAL A 90 -0.97 0.47 3.38
N THR A 91 -1.18 1.66 3.92
CA THR A 91 -1.91 2.75 3.28
C THR A 91 -0.92 3.76 2.74
N TYR A 92 -1.06 4.12 1.47
CA TYR A 92 -0.25 5.15 0.81
C TYR A 92 -1.07 6.40 0.60
N THR A 93 -0.53 7.54 1.04
CA THR A 93 -1.16 8.84 0.94
C THR A 93 -0.28 9.80 0.15
N ALA A 94 -0.89 10.57 -0.76
CA ALA A 94 -0.27 11.71 -1.43
C ALA A 94 -1.24 12.90 -1.45
N GLY A 95 -0.71 14.11 -1.35
CA GLY A 95 -1.54 15.31 -1.38
C GLY A 95 -2.28 15.46 -2.71
N GLY A 96 -3.61 15.58 -2.67
CA GLY A 96 -4.45 15.71 -3.87
C GLY A 96 -4.85 14.38 -4.52
N TYR A 97 -4.52 13.24 -3.90
CA TYR A 97 -4.91 11.91 -4.36
C TYR A 97 -5.69 11.17 -3.27
N GLU A 98 -6.56 10.26 -3.70
CA GLU A 98 -7.19 9.30 -2.80
C GLU A 98 -6.16 8.26 -2.32
N ASP A 99 -6.32 7.81 -1.08
CA ASP A 99 -5.46 6.79 -0.49
C ASP A 99 -5.61 5.45 -1.20
N VAL A 100 -4.49 4.74 -1.36
CA VAL A 100 -4.47 3.37 -1.89
C VAL A 100 -3.85 2.42 -0.89
N THR A 101 -4.26 1.16 -0.91
CA THR A 101 -3.82 0.16 0.07
C THR A 101 -3.09 -1.02 -0.57
N GLN A 102 -2.21 -1.64 0.21
CA GLN A 102 -1.48 -2.86 -0.14
C GLN A 102 -1.45 -3.80 1.06
N THR A 103 -1.54 -5.11 0.79
CA THR A 103 -1.34 -6.12 1.82
C THR A 103 0.15 -6.33 2.08
N LEU A 104 0.53 -6.37 3.36
CA LEU A 104 1.84 -6.83 3.82
C LEU A 104 1.65 -8.10 4.64
N VAL A 105 2.36 -9.17 4.25
CA VAL A 105 2.35 -10.44 4.96
C VAL A 105 3.71 -10.64 5.63
N VAL A 106 3.70 -10.78 6.95
CA VAL A 106 4.90 -11.11 7.73
C VAL A 106 4.82 -12.58 8.10
N THR A 107 5.83 -13.34 7.72
CA THR A 107 5.89 -14.78 7.96
C THR A 107 7.17 -15.09 8.73
N ASP A 108 7.05 -15.86 9.80
CA ASP A 108 8.20 -16.35 10.57
C ASP A 108 9.17 -17.15 9.69
N PRO A 109 10.49 -17.13 10.00
CA PRO A 109 11.45 -17.99 9.33
C PRO A 109 11.18 -19.47 9.64
N ALA A 110 11.76 -20.36 8.85
CA ALA A 110 11.68 -21.79 9.10
C ALA A 110 12.33 -22.15 10.45
N ASP A 111 11.74 -23.11 11.17
CA ASP A 111 12.35 -23.62 12.41
C ASP A 111 13.59 -24.42 12.07
N THR A 112 14.71 -24.01 12.66
CA THR A 112 16.02 -24.66 12.51
C THR A 112 16.52 -25.22 13.83
N THR A 113 15.72 -25.17 14.88
CA THR A 113 16.07 -25.65 16.20
C THR A 113 16.14 -27.18 16.19
N ALA A 114 17.30 -27.72 16.56
CA ALA A 114 17.46 -29.17 16.70
C ALA A 114 16.73 -29.67 17.95
N PRO A 115 16.18 -30.90 17.94
CA PRO A 115 15.64 -31.53 19.13
C PRO A 115 16.69 -31.69 20.24
N ASP A 116 16.23 -31.72 21.49
CA ASP A 116 17.07 -32.03 22.64
C ASP A 116 17.71 -33.43 22.50
N ALA A 117 18.95 -33.56 22.97
CA ALA A 117 19.66 -34.83 22.95
C ALA A 117 18.98 -35.87 23.87
N PRO A 118 18.90 -37.16 23.47
CA PRO A 118 18.34 -38.20 24.33
C PRO A 118 19.21 -38.40 25.58
N THR A 119 18.59 -38.47 26.76
CA THR A 119 19.28 -38.85 28.00
C THR A 119 19.21 -40.36 28.19
N VAL A 120 20.36 -41.04 28.24
CA VAL A 120 20.42 -42.46 28.64
C VAL A 120 20.35 -42.53 30.17
N GLY A 121 19.27 -43.12 30.70
CA GLY A 121 19.17 -43.43 32.13
C GLY A 121 20.16 -44.53 32.55
N ASN A 122 20.46 -44.60 33.85
CA ASN A 122 21.48 -45.49 34.42
C ASN A 122 21.32 -46.93 33.93
N VAL A 123 22.30 -47.41 33.17
CA VAL A 123 22.42 -48.81 32.78
C VAL A 123 22.89 -49.58 34.01
N THR A 124 22.03 -50.42 34.59
CA THR A 124 22.46 -51.36 35.64
C THR A 124 22.87 -52.64 34.92
N GLY A 125 24.18 -52.92 34.92
CA GLY A 125 24.78 -54.16 34.40
C GLY A 125 25.37 -54.99 35.53
#